data_AF-A0A5K6CSA9-F1
#
_entry.id   AF-A0A5K6CSA9-F1
#
_cell.length_a   1.000
_cell.length_b   1.000
_cell.length_c   1.000
_cell.angle_alpha   90.00
_cell.angle_beta   90.00
_cell.angle_gamma   90.00
#
_symmetry.space_group_name_H-M   'P 1'
#
loop_
_entity.id
_entity.type
_entity.pdbx_description
1 polymer ?
#
loop_
_entity_poly.entity_id
_entity_poly.type
_entity_poly.pdbx_seq_one_letter_code
_entity_poly.pdbx_strand_id
1 'polypeptide(L)'
;MIWAKFGFKKQGRQIIGTTEKLMINAGSWKKERQEEQFIEWFEYISEYLITFDASYSQIASVVNFCVLVEHELYHIAYKKDEWGTSAYNQETGVPKLAIQKHDVEEFTGVVRRYGASEDVKRMVEAANTRPEMSRADVHYACGTYYLKVV
;
A
#
# COMPACT_ATOMS: atom_id res chain seq x y z
N MET A 1 -4.83 14.79 -3.30
CA MET A 1 -3.48 14.31 -3.66
C MET A 1 -2.54 15.50 -3.68
N ILE A 2 -1.29 15.34 -3.27
CA ILE A 2 -0.27 16.40 -3.33
C ILE A 2 1.05 15.85 -3.89
N TRP A 3 1.97 16.76 -4.20
CA TRP A 3 3.30 16.42 -4.69
C TRP A 3 4.38 16.85 -3.71
N ALA A 4 5.31 15.94 -3.43
CA ALA A 4 6.57 16.24 -2.79
C ALA A 4 7.62 16.50 -3.87
N LYS A 5 8.42 17.57 -3.71
CA LYS A 5 9.46 17.94 -4.69
C LYS A 5 10.40 16.79 -5.03
N PHE A 6 10.75 15.99 -4.01
CA PHE A 6 11.52 14.76 -4.15
C PHE A 6 10.94 13.70 -3.22
N GLY A 7 10.99 12.44 -3.62
CA GLY A 7 10.70 11.30 -2.78
C GLY A 7 11.72 11.19 -1.65
N PHE A 8 11.29 10.66 -0.51
CA PHE A 8 12.18 10.46 0.62
C PHE A 8 12.76 9.04 0.61
N LYS A 9 13.93 8.87 1.22
CA LYS A 9 14.56 7.56 1.40
C LYS A 9 14.06 6.94 2.70
N LYS A 10 13.54 5.71 2.63
CA LYS A 10 13.18 4.91 3.80
C LYS A 10 13.86 3.55 3.68
N GLN A 11 14.65 3.17 4.68
CA GLN A 11 15.35 1.88 4.73
C GLN A 11 16.14 1.57 3.44
N GLY A 12 16.83 2.57 2.88
CA GLY A 12 17.63 2.42 1.66
C GLY A 12 16.83 2.36 0.35
N ARG A 13 15.49 2.38 0.39
CA ARG A 13 14.63 2.43 -0.79
C ARG A 13 14.12 3.86 -1.01
N GLN A 14 14.03 4.25 -2.28
CA GLN A 14 13.35 5.49 -2.67
C GLN A 14 11.84 5.22 -2.67
N ILE A 15 11.10 6.09 -1.99
CA ILE A 15 9.64 6.06 -1.97
C ILE A 15 9.13 7.09 -2.96
N ILE A 16 8.39 6.64 -3.97
CA ILE A 16 7.86 7.45 -5.08
C ILE A 16 6.38 7.84 -4.89
N GLY A 17 5.70 7.21 -3.93
CA GLY A 17 4.34 7.50 -3.50
C GLY A 17 4.14 7.09 -2.05
N THR A 18 3.23 7.76 -1.35
CA THR A 18 2.78 7.35 -0.01
C THR A 18 1.33 7.69 0.23
N THR A 19 0.67 6.83 1.00
CA THR A 19 -0.67 7.05 1.51
C THR A 19 -0.68 7.02 3.03
N GLU A 20 -1.19 8.08 3.65
CA GLU A 20 -1.27 8.21 5.10
C GLU A 20 -2.59 8.83 5.56
N LYS A 21 -2.96 8.59 6.82
CA LYS A 21 -4.04 9.33 7.45
C LYS A 21 -3.55 10.76 7.67
N LEU A 22 -4.35 11.76 7.29
CA LEU A 22 -3.99 13.15 7.47
C LEU A 22 -3.91 13.46 8.98
N MET A 23 -2.70 13.75 9.45
CA MET A 23 -2.43 14.07 10.86
C MET A 23 -1.68 15.40 10.94
N ILE A 24 -2.40 16.47 11.28
CA ILE A 24 -1.79 17.79 11.51
C ILE A 24 -1.32 17.89 12.95
N ASN A 25 -0.12 17.38 13.21
CA ASN A 25 0.51 17.39 14.54
C ASN A 25 1.22 18.73 14.80
N ALA A 26 0.45 19.80 14.97
CA ALA A 26 0.97 21.14 15.23
C ALA A 26 0.14 21.87 16.32
N GLY A 27 0.75 22.85 17.00
CA GLY A 27 0.02 23.73 17.94
C GLY A 27 -0.99 24.64 17.22
N SER A 28 -1.96 25.20 17.96
CA SER A 28 -3.19 25.83 17.43
C SER A 28 -2.99 26.67 16.15
N TRP A 29 -2.21 27.75 16.20
CA TRP A 29 -2.03 28.64 15.04
C TRP A 29 -1.36 27.96 13.83
N LYS A 30 -0.49 26.97 14.04
CA LYS A 30 0.14 26.22 12.94
C LYS A 30 -0.84 25.20 12.36
N LYS A 31 -1.69 24.62 13.19
CA LYS A 31 -2.74 23.68 12.78
C LYS A 31 -3.81 24.39 11.96
N GLU A 32 -4.40 25.46 12.49
CA GLU A 32 -5.45 26.23 11.81
C GLU A 32 -5.01 26.71 10.42
N ARG A 33 -3.79 27.25 10.30
CA ARG A 33 -3.26 27.66 8.99
C ARG A 33 -3.10 26.50 8.00
N GLN A 34 -2.75 25.30 8.47
CA GLN A 34 -2.66 24.14 7.58
C GLN A 34 -4.06 23.66 7.19
N GLU A 35 -5.00 23.63 8.12
CA GLU A 35 -6.39 23.27 7.88
C GLU A 35 -7.04 24.20 6.85
N GLU A 36 -6.90 25.52 7.01
CA GLU A 36 -7.37 26.51 6.03
C GLU A 36 -6.71 26.31 4.66
N GLN A 37 -5.41 26.00 4.61
CA GLN A 37 -4.74 25.73 3.34
C GLN A 37 -5.32 24.50 2.62
N PHE A 38 -5.66 23.44 3.36
CA PHE A 38 -6.31 22.25 2.80
C PHE A 38 -7.72 22.57 2.30
N ILE A 39 -8.49 23.37 3.04
CA ILE A 39 -9.84 23.80 2.63
C ILE A 39 -9.75 24.68 1.38
N GLU A 40 -8.78 25.59 1.29
CA GLU A 40 -8.59 26.43 0.10
C GLU A 40 -8.25 25.59 -1.14
N TRP A 41 -7.42 24.55 -0.99
CA TRP A 41 -7.00 23.70 -2.11
C TRP A 41 -8.04 22.66 -2.52
N PHE A 42 -8.82 22.14 -1.57
CA PHE A 42 -9.65 20.95 -1.79
C PHE A 42 -11.12 21.12 -1.38
N GLU A 43 -11.52 22.30 -0.91
CA GLU A 43 -12.86 22.63 -0.38
C GLU A 43 -13.25 21.88 0.90
N TYR A 44 -12.44 20.94 1.36
CA TYR A 44 -12.61 20.21 2.63
C TYR A 44 -11.28 19.62 3.11
N ILE A 45 -11.27 19.18 4.37
CA ILE A 45 -10.13 18.46 4.95
C ILE A 45 -10.34 16.97 4.72
N SER A 46 -9.50 16.38 3.86
CA SER A 46 -9.53 14.93 3.60
C SER A 46 -9.06 14.13 4.82
N GLU A 47 -9.66 12.95 5.05
CA GLU A 47 -9.18 12.03 6.10
C GLU A 47 -7.83 11.38 5.74
N TYR A 48 -7.56 11.22 4.44
CA TYR A 48 -6.35 10.59 3.92
C TYR A 48 -5.63 11.49 2.92
N LEU A 49 -4.30 11.40 2.93
CA LEU A 49 -3.42 12.14 2.03
C LEU A 49 -2.59 11.15 1.23
N ILE A 50 -2.64 11.28 -0.09
CA ILE A 50 -1.74 10.62 -1.02
C ILE A 50 -0.75 11.65 -1.53
N THR A 51 0.53 11.33 -1.40
CA THR A 51 1.66 12.18 -1.80
C THR A 51 2.48 11.44 -2.85
N PHE A 52 2.79 12.11 -3.97
CA PHE A 52 3.64 11.57 -5.02
C PHE A 52 4.97 12.33 -5.13
N ASP A 53 6.03 11.63 -5.54
CA ASP A 53 7.29 12.24 -5.96
C ASP A 53 7.08 12.99 -7.28
N ALA A 54 7.28 14.30 -7.27
CA ALA A 54 7.13 15.16 -8.44
C ALA A 54 8.16 14.85 -9.54
N SER A 55 9.39 14.52 -9.17
CA SER A 55 10.46 14.19 -10.13
C SER A 55 10.14 12.88 -10.86
N TYR A 56 9.64 11.87 -10.14
CA TYR A 56 9.16 10.64 -10.75
C TYR A 56 7.93 10.88 -11.62
N SER A 57 6.95 11.66 -11.13
CA SER A 57 5.70 11.96 -11.85
C SER A 57 5.95 12.64 -13.20
N GLN A 58 7.03 13.40 -13.34
CA GLN A 58 7.41 14.08 -14.59
C GLN A 58 8.01 13.15 -15.64
N ILE A 59 8.71 12.08 -15.22
CA ILE A 59 9.43 11.18 -16.12
C ILE A 59 8.70 9.85 -16.34
N ALA A 60 7.72 9.53 -15.49
CA ALA A 60 6.94 8.31 -15.60
C ALA A 60 6.09 8.32 -16.87
N SER A 61 5.97 7.16 -17.51
CA SER A 61 4.93 6.96 -18.53
C SER A 61 3.56 7.07 -17.87
N VAL A 62 2.54 7.44 -18.66
CA VAL A 62 1.15 7.49 -18.19
C VAL A 62 0.74 6.19 -17.51
N VAL A 63 1.12 5.04 -18.09
CA VAL A 63 0.84 3.71 -17.53
C VAL A 63 1.48 3.52 -16.17
N ASN A 64 2.77 3.85 -16.02
CA ASN A 64 3.48 3.68 -14.75
C ASN A 64 2.93 4.62 -13.67
N PHE A 65 2.54 5.83 -14.05
CA PHE A 65 1.90 6.76 -13.13
C PHE A 65 0.52 6.26 -12.68
N CYS A 66 -0.30 5.71 -13.59
CA CYS A 66 -1.57 5.09 -13.22
C CYS A 66 -1.38 3.90 -12.26
N VAL A 67 -0.38 3.05 -12.50
CA VAL A 67 -0.04 1.95 -11.58
C VAL A 67 0.32 2.48 -10.19
N LEU A 68 1.11 3.56 -10.10
CA LEU A 68 1.45 4.20 -8.83
C LEU A 68 0.22 4.78 -8.13
N VAL A 69 -0.65 5.47 -8.87
CA VAL A 69 -1.90 6.02 -8.31
C VAL A 69 -2.78 4.90 -7.75
N GLU A 70 -2.95 3.80 -8.49
CA GLU A 70 -3.73 2.66 -8.02
C GLU A 70 -3.11 1.99 -6.79
N HIS A 71 -1.79 1.78 -6.79
CA HIS A 71 -1.05 1.26 -5.66
C HIS A 71 -1.33 2.05 -4.38
N GLU A 72 -1.24 3.39 -4.46
CA GLU A 72 -1.52 4.26 -3.33
C GLU A 72 -2.99 4.22 -2.91
N LEU A 73 -3.92 4.20 -3.85
CA LEU A 73 -5.35 4.09 -3.53
C LEU A 73 -5.69 2.77 -2.82
N TYR A 74 -5.02 1.67 -3.16
CA TYR A 74 -5.22 0.37 -2.51
C TYR A 74 -4.83 0.33 -1.04
N HIS A 75 -4.01 1.29 -0.57
CA HIS A 75 -3.77 1.43 0.86
C HIS A 75 -5.01 1.85 1.65
N ILE A 76 -6.01 2.45 1.01
CA ILE A 76 -7.24 2.88 1.67
C ILE A 76 -8.31 1.80 1.45
N ALA A 77 -8.66 1.09 2.52
CA ALA A 77 -9.72 0.10 2.46
C ALA A 77 -10.72 0.25 3.61
N TYR A 78 -11.88 -0.40 3.47
CA TYR A 78 -12.81 -0.52 4.57
C TYR A 78 -12.18 -1.31 5.72
N LYS A 79 -12.22 -0.71 6.91
CA LYS A 79 -11.83 -1.35 8.15
C LYS A 79 -12.78 -2.53 8.38
N LYS A 80 -12.22 -3.72 8.61
CA LYS A 80 -13.00 -4.89 9.02
C LYS A 80 -13.15 -4.92 10.55
N ASP A 81 -14.28 -5.40 11.03
CA ASP A 81 -14.54 -5.68 12.44
C ASP A 81 -13.98 -7.05 12.86
N GLU A 82 -14.27 -7.47 14.10
CA GLU A 82 -13.78 -8.73 14.67
C GLU A 82 -14.31 -9.98 13.94
N TRP A 83 -15.39 -9.84 13.17
CA TRP A 83 -16.01 -10.92 12.39
C TRP A 83 -15.68 -10.83 10.89
N GLY A 84 -14.78 -9.91 10.50
CA GLY A 84 -14.36 -9.74 9.11
C GLY A 84 -15.33 -8.93 8.24
N THR A 85 -16.38 -8.34 8.82
CA THR A 85 -17.36 -7.49 8.13
C THR A 85 -16.92 -6.03 8.14
N SER A 86 -17.37 -5.21 7.19
CA SER A 86 -17.09 -3.77 7.20
C SER A 86 -17.55 -3.13 8.51
N ALA A 87 -16.64 -2.48 9.22
CA ALA A 87 -16.92 -1.75 10.43
C ALA A 87 -17.53 -0.38 10.08
N TYR A 88 -18.59 0.01 10.78
CA TYR A 88 -19.27 1.29 10.57
C TYR A 88 -19.07 2.24 11.76
N ASN A 89 -19.16 3.54 11.50
CA ASN A 89 -19.31 4.54 12.55
C ASN A 89 -20.75 4.51 13.06
N GLN A 90 -20.92 4.34 14.37
CA GLN A 90 -22.23 4.23 15.01
C GLN A 90 -23.04 5.54 14.95
N GLU A 91 -22.36 6.69 14.90
CA GLU A 91 -23.01 8.00 14.90
C GLU A 91 -23.41 8.43 13.48
N THR A 92 -22.53 8.21 12.51
CA THR A 92 -22.72 8.72 11.14
C THR A 92 -23.21 7.65 10.16
N GLY A 93 -23.17 6.37 10.53
CA GLY A 93 -23.58 5.25 9.68
C GLY A 93 -22.68 4.99 8.46
N VAL A 94 -21.59 5.74 8.29
CA VAL A 94 -20.62 5.53 7.20
C VAL A 94 -19.58 4.46 7.56
N PRO A 95 -19.12 3.68 6.57
CA PRO A 95 -18.10 2.67 6.78
C PRO A 95 -16.76 3.31 7.18
N LYS A 96 -16.10 2.73 8.16
CA LYS A 96 -14.78 3.17 8.63
C LYS A 96 -13.75 2.76 7.59
N LEU A 97 -12.85 3.67 7.26
CA LEU A 97 -11.67 3.39 6.44
C LEU A 97 -10.46 3.12 7.33
N ALA A 98 -9.49 2.37 6.82
CA ALA A 98 -8.21 2.12 7.46
C ALA A 98 -7.10 2.00 6.41
N ILE A 99 -5.86 2.30 6.84
CA ILE A 99 -4.67 1.98 6.06
C ILE A 99 -4.45 0.46 6.12
N GLN A 100 -4.52 -0.20 4.98
CA GLN A 100 -4.06 -1.57 4.78
C GLN A 100 -2.60 -1.54 4.32
N LYS A 101 -1.79 -2.48 4.85
CA LYS A 101 -0.50 -2.79 4.22
C LYS A 101 -0.76 -3.48 2.89
N HIS A 102 0.21 -3.46 1.98
CA HIS A 102 0.09 -4.13 0.68
C HIS A 102 -0.51 -5.53 0.87
N ASP A 103 -1.66 -5.77 0.26
CA ASP A 103 -2.34 -7.05 0.25
C ASP A 103 -2.13 -7.72 -1.12
N VAL A 104 -2.20 -9.05 -1.17
CA VAL A 104 -2.08 -9.82 -2.41
C VAL A 104 -3.11 -9.36 -3.45
N GLU A 105 -4.28 -8.88 -3.01
CA GLU A 105 -5.34 -8.35 -3.88
C GLU A 105 -4.90 -7.12 -4.68
N GLU A 106 -4.18 -6.17 -4.07
CA GLU A 106 -3.57 -5.01 -4.76
C GLU A 106 -2.69 -5.48 -5.92
N PHE A 107 -1.85 -6.47 -5.63
CA PHE A 107 -0.90 -7.02 -6.59
C PHE A 107 -1.62 -7.73 -7.76
N THR A 108 -2.65 -8.53 -7.47
CA THR A 108 -3.43 -9.20 -8.53
C THR A 108 -4.22 -8.23 -9.40
N GLY A 109 -4.79 -7.16 -8.82
CA GLY A 109 -5.53 -6.13 -9.55
C GLY A 109 -4.65 -5.37 -10.54
N VAL A 110 -3.47 -4.95 -10.10
CA VAL A 110 -2.48 -4.26 -10.93
C VAL A 110 -1.99 -5.17 -12.06
N VAL A 111 -1.61 -6.42 -11.76
CA VAL A 111 -1.16 -7.39 -12.76
C VAL A 111 -2.25 -7.67 -13.80
N ARG A 112 -3.52 -7.76 -13.39
CA ARG A 112 -4.63 -8.01 -14.30
C ARG A 112 -4.89 -6.85 -15.26
N ARG A 113 -4.74 -5.60 -14.82
CA ARG A 113 -5.00 -4.41 -15.65
C ARG A 113 -3.82 -3.98 -16.51
N TYR A 114 -2.61 -4.06 -15.96
CA TYR A 114 -1.41 -3.49 -16.59
C TYR A 114 -0.34 -4.52 -16.97
N GLY A 115 -0.56 -5.79 -16.64
CA GLY A 115 0.40 -6.86 -16.86
C GLY A 115 1.41 -7.00 -15.72
N ALA A 116 2.06 -8.16 -15.67
CA ALA A 116 3.11 -8.45 -14.69
C ALA A 116 4.40 -7.67 -15.01
N SER A 117 4.99 -7.03 -14.00
CA SER A 117 6.37 -6.51 -14.11
C SER A 117 7.37 -7.66 -14.26
N GLU A 118 8.59 -7.36 -14.69
CA GLU A 118 9.62 -8.40 -14.86
C GLU A 118 9.97 -9.12 -13.55
N ASP A 119 9.91 -8.42 -12.41
CA ASP A 119 10.08 -9.03 -11.09
C ASP A 119 8.91 -9.95 -10.73
N VAL A 120 7.68 -9.55 -11.07
CA VAL A 120 6.50 -10.41 -10.89
C VAL A 120 6.61 -11.66 -11.76
N LYS A 121 7.01 -11.53 -13.02
CA LYS A 121 7.21 -12.68 -13.91
C LYS A 121 8.25 -13.64 -13.38
N ARG A 122 9.39 -13.13 -12.89
CA ARG A 122 10.44 -13.94 -12.24
C ARG A 122 9.91 -14.65 -11.00
N MET A 123 9.06 -14.00 -10.21
CA MET A 123 8.41 -14.62 -9.05
C MET A 123 7.43 -15.73 -9.48
N VAL A 124 6.64 -15.49 -10.53
CA VAL A 124 5.73 -16.51 -11.10
C VAL A 124 6.50 -17.69 -11.68
N GLU A 125 7.62 -17.45 -12.35
CA GLU A 125 8.51 -18.48 -12.86
C GLU A 125 9.12 -19.32 -11.72
N ALA A 126 9.63 -18.66 -10.68
CA ALA A 126 10.14 -19.33 -9.49
C ALA A 126 9.05 -20.16 -8.79
N ALA A 127 7.82 -19.64 -8.68
CA ALA A 127 6.69 -20.35 -8.08
C ALA A 127 6.23 -21.57 -8.89
N ASN A 128 6.37 -21.52 -10.22
CA ASN A 128 6.07 -22.64 -11.12
C ASN A 128 7.23 -23.64 -11.25
N THR A 129 8.40 -23.30 -10.75
CA THR A 129 9.58 -24.19 -10.71
C THR A 129 9.55 -25.03 -9.44
N ARG A 130 10.11 -26.24 -9.50
CA ARG A 130 10.24 -27.07 -8.29
C ARG A 130 11.08 -26.32 -7.25
N PRO A 131 10.65 -26.27 -5.97
CA PRO A 131 11.46 -25.70 -4.92
C PRO A 131 12.82 -26.38 -4.84
N GLU A 132 13.89 -25.61 -4.63
CA GLU A 132 15.26 -26.13 -4.49
C GLU A 132 15.43 -27.02 -3.25
N MET A 133 14.57 -26.82 -2.24
CA MET A 133 14.49 -27.68 -1.06
C MET A 133 13.09 -28.24 -0.93
N SER A 134 12.98 -29.56 -0.83
CA SER A 134 11.72 -30.19 -0.49
C SER A 134 11.40 -29.98 0.99
N ARG A 135 10.12 -30.14 1.35
CA ARG A 135 9.71 -30.14 2.77
C ARG A 135 10.43 -31.24 3.57
N ALA A 136 10.80 -32.34 2.92
CA ALA A 136 11.58 -33.42 3.54
C ALA A 136 13.03 -32.97 3.80
N ASP A 137 13.66 -32.26 2.87
CA ASP A 137 15.04 -31.76 3.05
C ASP A 137 15.11 -30.77 4.21
N VAL A 138 14.15 -29.83 4.28
CA VAL A 138 14.03 -28.89 5.40
C VAL A 138 13.81 -29.63 6.73
N HIS A 139 13.04 -30.71 6.70
CA HIS A 139 12.75 -31.51 7.88
C HIS A 139 13.97 -32.28 8.40
N TYR A 140 14.73 -32.94 7.52
CA TYR A 140 15.99 -33.60 7.86
C TYR A 140 17.03 -32.60 8.39
N ALA A 141 17.05 -31.38 7.87
CA ALA A 141 17.94 -30.32 8.34
C ALA A 141 17.51 -29.70 9.68
N CYS A 142 16.20 -29.62 9.96
CA CYS A 142 15.65 -28.92 11.12
C CYS A 142 15.54 -29.79 12.38
N GLY A 143 15.51 -31.13 12.24
CA GLY A 143 15.65 -32.10 13.34
C GLY A 143 14.56 -32.05 14.44
N THR A 144 13.51 -31.25 14.27
CA THR A 144 12.56 -30.90 15.35
C THR A 144 11.18 -31.54 15.25
N TYR A 145 10.86 -32.24 14.17
CA TYR A 145 9.63 -33.03 14.06
C TYR A 145 9.95 -34.37 13.38
N TYR A 146 9.10 -35.39 13.57
CA TYR A 146 9.15 -36.66 12.83
C TYR A 146 8.02 -36.68 11.80
N LEU A 147 8.32 -36.67 10.50
CA LEU A 147 7.35 -36.90 9.44
C LEU A 147 7.01 -38.40 9.42
N LYS A 148 5.78 -38.76 9.80
CA LYS A 148 5.22 -40.07 9.44
C LYS A 148 4.78 -39.99 7.98
N VAL A 149 5.48 -40.73 7.13
CA VAL A 149 5.04 -40.99 5.75
C VAL A 149 3.97 -42.09 5.84
N VAL A 150 2.76 -41.81 5.35
CA VAL A 150 1.73 -42.82 5.04
C VAL A 150 1.55 -42.82 3.53
#